data_AF-A0A2N1SXH6-F1
#
_entry.id   AF-A0A2N1SXH6-F1
#
_cell.length_a   1.000
_cell.length_b   1.000
_cell.length_c   1.000
_cell.angle_alpha   90.00
_cell.angle_beta   90.00
_cell.angle_gamma   90.00
#
_symmetry.space_group_name_H-M   'P 1'
#
loop_
_entity.id
_entity.type
_entity.pdbx_description
1 polymer ?
#
loop_
_entity_poly.entity_id
_entity_poly.type
_entity_poly.pdbx_seq_one_letter_code
_entity_poly.pdbx_strand_id
1 'polypeptide(L)'
;MDKVMKDMRERFGAARTKCPGMSEEVYQLSDYLAMHINEELVPSGVVIALLCTMDDIKKERCGFCGNSGSFPEYLVEHKSQVLAQACYILQVIDAVTDVEFADTVRIECKSAFNWQVPKLVVASDDLEKKYPAYVKAAVDWWSNAIQHPKMDNGDDSLGMLMAMLGGSAFAKDLSDDEMRAFRSTLANEIESQIDEYGLAQLNVDYGPNRILSKAGQAAGITSQFTFPCKTSMSVSKSKVIVSAGYGAHNKVLWESV
;
A
#
# COMPACT_ATOMS: atom_id res chain seq x y z
N MET A 1 3.06 -26.91 -17.83
CA MET A 1 3.21 -25.82 -18.81
C MET A 1 2.53 -24.64 -18.16
N ASP A 2 3.29 -23.56 -17.89
CA ASP A 2 2.76 -22.44 -17.12
C ASP A 2 1.59 -21.80 -17.86
N LYS A 3 0.54 -21.46 -17.11
CA LYS A 3 -0.65 -20.82 -17.66
C LYS A 3 -0.27 -19.44 -18.18
N VAL A 4 -0.49 -19.22 -19.48
CA VAL A 4 -0.32 -17.89 -20.10
C VAL A 4 -1.53 -17.04 -19.73
N MET A 5 -1.28 -15.88 -19.14
CA MET A 5 -2.28 -14.84 -18.90
C MET A 5 -2.26 -13.83 -20.05
N LYS A 6 -3.44 -13.39 -20.47
CA LYS A 6 -3.64 -12.42 -21.56
C LYS A 6 -4.07 -11.06 -21.03
N ASP A 7 -4.00 -10.07 -21.91
CA ASP A 7 -4.45 -8.69 -21.67
C ASP A 7 -3.71 -8.06 -20.49
N MET A 8 -2.43 -8.41 -20.31
CA MET A 8 -1.65 -8.01 -19.13
C MET A 8 -1.49 -6.50 -19.03
N ARG A 9 -1.42 -5.79 -20.16
CA ARG A 9 -1.35 -4.32 -20.16
C ARG A 9 -2.62 -3.70 -19.60
N GLU A 10 -3.78 -4.16 -20.08
CA GLU A 10 -5.08 -3.70 -19.58
C GLU A 10 -5.25 -4.01 -18.09
N ARG A 11 -4.84 -5.20 -17.65
CA ARG A 11 -4.92 -5.62 -16.25
C ARG A 11 -4.12 -4.70 -15.32
N PHE A 12 -2.86 -4.41 -15.63
CA PHE A 12 -2.05 -3.48 -14.83
C PHE A 12 -2.57 -2.04 -14.93
N GLY A 13 -3.08 -1.61 -16.08
CA GLY A 13 -3.72 -0.30 -16.24
C GLY A 13 -5.01 -0.13 -15.42
N ALA A 14 -5.66 -1.24 -15.04
CA ALA A 14 -6.85 -1.23 -14.20
C ALA A 14 -6.57 -1.17 -12.69
N ALA A 15 -5.31 -1.10 -12.26
CA ALA A 15 -4.91 -1.21 -10.86
C ALA A 15 -5.65 -0.25 -9.91
N ARG A 16 -5.80 1.02 -10.30
CA ARG A 16 -6.49 2.03 -9.48
C ARG A 16 -7.95 1.68 -9.20
N THR A 17 -8.60 1.01 -10.15
CA THR A 17 -10.01 0.61 -10.04
C THR A 17 -10.15 -0.72 -9.30
N LYS A 18 -9.27 -1.69 -9.59
CA LYS A 18 -9.34 -3.05 -9.05
C LYS A 18 -8.73 -3.19 -7.66
N CYS A 19 -7.81 -2.30 -7.32
CA CYS A 19 -7.02 -2.32 -6.11
C CYS A 19 -6.97 -0.89 -5.52
N PRO A 20 -8.12 -0.34 -5.07
CA PRO A 20 -8.19 1.04 -4.59
C PRO A 20 -7.46 1.22 -3.24
N GLY A 21 -6.90 2.40 -3.02
CA GLY A 21 -6.27 2.77 -1.74
C GLY A 21 -4.77 2.43 -1.62
N MET A 22 -4.13 1.99 -2.69
CA MET A 22 -2.67 1.80 -2.72
C MET A 22 -1.94 3.14 -2.76
N SER A 23 -0.64 3.11 -2.47
CA SER A 23 0.24 4.27 -2.61
C SER A 23 0.39 4.68 -4.09
N GLU A 24 0.66 5.96 -4.32
CA GLU A 24 0.86 6.47 -5.68
C GLU A 24 2.06 5.80 -6.35
N GLU A 25 3.10 5.48 -5.58
CA GLU A 25 4.27 4.74 -6.02
C GLU A 25 3.94 3.38 -6.65
N VAL A 26 3.03 2.62 -6.01
CA VAL A 26 2.59 1.31 -6.54
C VAL A 26 1.78 1.50 -7.82
N TYR A 27 0.94 2.53 -7.87
CA TYR A 27 0.18 2.79 -9.09
C TYR A 27 1.06 3.26 -10.25
N GLN A 28 2.03 4.13 -10.01
CA GLN A 28 2.99 4.57 -11.05
C GLN A 28 3.84 3.41 -11.56
N LEU A 29 4.23 2.48 -10.67
CA LEU A 29 4.89 1.24 -11.07
C LEU A 29 3.98 0.36 -11.94
N SER A 30 2.70 0.23 -11.57
CA SER A 30 1.70 -0.50 -12.34
C SER A 30 1.44 0.13 -13.71
N ASP A 31 1.32 1.46 -13.77
CA ASP A 31 1.11 2.22 -15.00
C ASP A 31 2.31 2.05 -15.95
N TYR A 32 3.54 2.05 -15.42
CA TYR A 32 4.74 1.76 -16.21
C TYR A 32 4.75 0.33 -16.77
N LEU A 33 4.40 -0.67 -15.95
CA LEU A 33 4.26 -2.05 -16.43
C LEU A 33 3.21 -2.13 -17.55
N ALA A 34 2.04 -1.51 -17.36
CA ALA A 34 0.96 -1.50 -18.35
C ALA A 34 1.41 -0.94 -19.71
N MET A 35 2.32 0.05 -19.72
CA MET A 35 2.83 0.65 -20.95
C MET A 35 3.85 -0.24 -21.69
N HIS A 36 4.63 -1.05 -20.97
CA HIS A 36 5.87 -1.61 -21.51
C HIS A 36 5.94 -3.14 -21.61
N ILE A 37 5.18 -3.87 -20.79
CA ILE A 37 5.24 -5.34 -20.79
C ILE A 37 4.58 -5.96 -22.04
N ASN A 38 4.70 -7.27 -22.24
CA ASN A 38 3.97 -7.97 -23.29
C ASN A 38 2.49 -8.20 -22.91
N GLU A 39 1.61 -8.28 -23.90
CA GLU A 39 0.17 -8.57 -23.68
C GLU A 39 -0.08 -9.95 -23.07
N GLU A 40 0.75 -10.92 -23.43
CA GLU A 40 0.67 -12.29 -22.94
C GLU A 40 1.91 -12.62 -22.09
N LEU A 41 1.70 -13.02 -20.84
CA LEU A 41 2.78 -13.38 -19.91
C LEU A 41 2.46 -14.67 -19.16
N VAL A 42 3.49 -15.48 -18.95
CA VAL A 42 3.52 -16.51 -17.90
C VAL A 42 3.97 -15.87 -16.58
N PRO A 43 3.79 -16.52 -15.40
CA PRO A 43 4.21 -15.98 -14.11
C PRO A 43 5.66 -15.47 -14.10
N SER A 44 6.61 -16.27 -14.60
CA SER A 44 8.02 -15.89 -14.71
C SER A 44 8.27 -14.70 -15.64
N GLY A 45 7.42 -14.50 -16.64
CA GLY A 45 7.44 -13.30 -17.48
C GLY A 45 7.12 -12.02 -16.69
N VAL A 46 6.19 -12.09 -15.74
CA VAL A 46 5.88 -10.98 -14.81
C VAL A 46 7.07 -10.70 -13.90
N VAL A 47 7.71 -11.73 -13.35
CA VAL A 47 8.88 -11.59 -12.46
C VAL A 47 10.05 -10.92 -13.19
N ILE A 48 10.31 -11.33 -14.45
CA ILE A 48 11.33 -10.69 -15.30
C ILE A 48 10.96 -9.23 -15.59
N ALA A 49 9.69 -8.95 -15.91
CA ALA A 49 9.24 -7.58 -16.15
C ALA A 49 9.42 -6.68 -14.91
N LEU A 50 9.16 -7.21 -13.70
CA LEU A 50 9.42 -6.51 -12.44
C LEU A 50 10.92 -6.23 -12.23
N LEU A 51 11.78 -7.22 -12.50
CA LEU A 51 13.23 -7.04 -12.45
C LEU A 51 13.70 -5.94 -13.41
N CYS A 52 13.25 -6.00 -14.66
CA CYS A 52 13.59 -4.99 -15.68
C CYS A 52 13.10 -3.61 -15.27
N THR A 53 11.87 -3.50 -14.76
CA THR A 53 11.29 -2.23 -14.30
C THR A 53 12.09 -1.64 -13.15
N MET A 54 12.52 -2.45 -12.18
CA MET A 54 13.38 -1.98 -11.10
C MET A 54 14.77 -1.54 -11.59
N ASP A 55 15.35 -2.20 -12.60
CA ASP A 55 16.61 -1.76 -13.22
C ASP A 55 16.45 -0.43 -13.96
N ASP A 56 15.33 -0.27 -14.68
CA ASP A 56 14.95 0.94 -15.40
C ASP A 56 14.81 2.14 -14.45
N ILE A 57 14.10 1.97 -13.32
CA ILE A 57 13.98 3.00 -12.26
C ILE A 57 15.34 3.36 -11.68
N LYS A 58 16.20 2.37 -11.40
CA LYS A 58 17.55 2.61 -10.86
C LYS A 58 18.45 3.38 -11.82
N LYS A 59 18.31 3.13 -13.12
CA LYS A 59 19.14 3.71 -14.19
C LYS A 59 18.49 4.88 -14.91
N GLU A 60 17.28 5.28 -14.51
CA GLU A 60 16.50 6.38 -15.09
C GLU A 60 16.35 6.25 -16.61
N ARG A 61 16.04 5.05 -17.10
CA ARG A 61 15.91 4.74 -18.53
C ARG A 61 14.83 3.71 -18.78
N CYS A 62 14.31 3.66 -20.01
CA CYS A 62 13.47 2.55 -20.47
C CYS A 62 14.34 1.48 -21.15
N GLY A 63 14.37 0.27 -20.61
CA GLY A 63 15.08 -0.89 -21.16
C GLY A 63 14.21 -1.81 -22.03
N PHE A 64 12.89 -1.59 -22.04
CA PHE A 64 11.96 -2.37 -22.84
C PHE A 64 12.06 -2.03 -24.33
N CYS A 65 12.08 -3.05 -25.18
CA CYS A 65 12.18 -2.90 -26.63
C CYS A 65 10.94 -2.18 -27.21
N GLY A 66 11.15 -1.25 -28.14
CA GLY A 66 10.08 -0.68 -28.98
C GLY A 66 9.44 0.61 -28.47
N ASN A 67 9.93 1.22 -27.38
CA ASN A 67 9.43 2.50 -26.89
C ASN A 67 10.53 3.57 -26.87
N SER A 68 10.25 4.73 -27.47
CA SER A 68 11.14 5.90 -27.56
C SER A 68 10.73 7.06 -26.65
N GLY A 69 9.73 6.83 -25.78
CA GLY A 69 9.26 7.81 -24.81
C GLY A 69 10.29 8.11 -23.73
N SER A 70 10.24 9.34 -23.20
CA SER A 70 10.99 9.72 -22.00
C SER A 70 10.57 8.84 -20.81
N PHE A 71 11.53 8.42 -20.00
CA PHE A 71 11.25 7.71 -18.76
C PHE A 71 10.39 8.61 -17.84
N PRO A 72 9.34 8.09 -17.18
CA PRO A 72 8.39 8.94 -16.45
C PRO A 72 9.06 9.77 -15.35
N GLU A 73 8.81 11.08 -15.35
CA GLU A 73 9.41 12.03 -14.40
C GLU A 73 9.13 11.66 -12.94
N TYR A 74 7.91 11.20 -12.63
CA TYR A 74 7.56 10.73 -11.28
C TYR A 74 8.49 9.60 -10.80
N LEU A 75 8.85 8.65 -11.67
CA LEU A 75 9.73 7.53 -11.30
C LEU A 75 11.17 7.98 -11.07
N VAL A 76 11.57 9.10 -11.68
CA VAL A 76 12.88 9.75 -11.44
C VAL A 76 12.86 10.50 -10.11
N GLU A 77 11.82 11.32 -9.88
CA GLU A 77 11.70 12.19 -8.70
C GLU A 77 11.42 11.43 -7.39
N HIS A 78 10.78 10.26 -7.46
CA HIS A 78 10.37 9.45 -6.30
C HIS A 78 11.00 8.06 -6.28
N LYS A 79 12.23 7.97 -6.81
CA LYS A 79 12.88 6.69 -7.11
C LYS A 79 12.97 5.78 -5.89
N SER A 80 13.44 6.28 -4.75
CA SER A 80 13.63 5.38 -3.60
C SER A 80 12.29 5.01 -2.97
N GLN A 81 11.30 5.91 -2.96
CA GLN A 81 9.96 5.55 -2.49
C GLN A 81 9.31 4.49 -3.39
N VAL A 82 9.44 4.61 -4.71
CA VAL A 82 8.93 3.59 -5.65
C VAL A 82 9.62 2.24 -5.43
N LEU A 83 10.94 2.22 -5.31
CA LEU A 83 11.68 0.98 -5.05
C LEU A 83 11.34 0.37 -3.68
N ALA A 84 11.13 1.19 -2.65
CA ALA A 84 10.73 0.72 -1.32
C ALA A 84 9.31 0.13 -1.32
N GLN A 85 8.41 0.65 -2.18
CA GLN A 85 7.03 0.20 -2.29
C GLN A 85 6.83 -0.92 -3.34
N ALA A 86 7.86 -1.24 -4.13
CA ALA A 86 7.73 -2.13 -5.28
C ALA A 86 7.16 -3.51 -4.94
N CYS A 87 7.45 -4.06 -3.75
CA CYS A 87 6.93 -5.36 -3.32
C CYS A 87 5.40 -5.39 -3.22
N TYR A 88 4.74 -4.26 -2.97
CA TYR A 88 3.28 -4.17 -2.88
C TYR A 88 2.58 -4.29 -4.24
N ILE A 89 3.32 -4.31 -5.36
CA ILE A 89 2.77 -4.68 -6.66
C ILE A 89 2.15 -6.09 -6.67
N LEU A 90 2.59 -6.97 -5.77
CA LEU A 90 2.01 -8.31 -5.60
C LEU A 90 0.52 -8.24 -5.21
N GLN A 91 0.09 -7.20 -4.49
CA GLN A 91 -1.33 -6.98 -4.17
C GLN A 91 -2.15 -6.51 -5.39
N VAL A 92 -1.52 -5.75 -6.30
CA VAL A 92 -2.15 -5.43 -7.60
C VAL A 92 -2.33 -6.70 -8.41
N ILE A 93 -1.29 -7.55 -8.48
CA ILE A 93 -1.33 -8.83 -9.20
C ILE A 93 -2.45 -9.72 -8.67
N ASP A 94 -2.59 -9.86 -7.34
CA ASP A 94 -3.70 -10.60 -6.71
C ASP A 94 -5.08 -10.10 -7.18
N ALA A 95 -5.23 -8.79 -7.37
CA ALA A 95 -6.51 -8.17 -7.73
C ALA A 95 -6.83 -8.23 -9.24
N VAL A 96 -5.81 -8.34 -10.09
CA VAL A 96 -5.96 -8.23 -11.55
C VAL A 96 -5.71 -9.54 -12.31
N THR A 97 -5.24 -10.59 -11.64
CA THR A 97 -5.07 -11.93 -12.21
C THR A 97 -5.88 -13.00 -11.48
N ASP A 98 -5.92 -14.23 -11.99
CA ASP A 98 -6.50 -15.34 -11.23
C ASP A 98 -5.57 -15.82 -10.10
N VAL A 99 -6.16 -16.54 -9.14
CA VAL A 99 -5.49 -16.93 -7.88
C VAL A 99 -4.28 -17.82 -8.13
N GLU A 100 -4.40 -18.81 -9.02
CA GLU A 100 -3.31 -19.74 -9.32
C GLU A 100 -2.12 -19.01 -9.95
N PHE A 101 -2.39 -18.08 -10.87
CA PHE A 101 -1.39 -17.24 -11.50
C PHE A 101 -0.69 -16.33 -10.48
N ALA A 102 -1.47 -15.62 -9.65
CA ALA A 102 -0.96 -14.71 -8.62
C ALA A 102 -0.09 -15.44 -7.58
N ASP A 103 -0.54 -16.60 -7.10
CA ASP A 103 0.20 -17.38 -6.10
C ASP A 103 1.54 -17.87 -6.67
N THR A 104 1.59 -18.25 -7.95
CA THR A 104 2.84 -18.62 -8.63
C THR A 104 3.81 -17.42 -8.71
N VAL A 105 3.32 -16.24 -9.10
CA VAL A 105 4.15 -15.02 -9.14
C VAL A 105 4.70 -14.66 -7.75
N ARG A 106 3.88 -14.80 -6.69
CA ARG A 106 4.32 -14.57 -5.30
C ARG A 106 5.42 -15.54 -4.87
N ILE A 107 5.31 -16.83 -5.22
CA ILE A 107 6.35 -17.83 -4.93
C ILE A 107 7.66 -17.45 -5.63
N GLU A 108 7.59 -17.10 -6.91
CA GLU A 108 8.78 -16.74 -7.69
C GLU A 108 9.40 -15.42 -7.22
N CYS A 109 8.59 -14.40 -6.87
CA CYS A 109 9.09 -13.14 -6.30
C CYS A 109 9.72 -13.33 -4.92
N LYS A 110 9.19 -14.25 -4.10
CA LYS A 110 9.85 -14.65 -2.86
C LYS A 110 11.23 -15.25 -3.14
N SER A 111 11.34 -16.11 -4.15
CA SER A 111 12.63 -16.70 -4.53
C SER A 111 13.61 -15.68 -5.13
N ALA A 112 13.13 -14.75 -5.95
CA ALA A 112 13.96 -13.82 -6.71
C ALA A 112 14.38 -12.59 -5.90
N PHE A 113 13.48 -12.06 -5.06
CA PHE A 113 13.63 -10.77 -4.39
C PHE A 113 13.47 -10.85 -2.87
N ASN A 114 13.13 -12.03 -2.33
CA ASN A 114 12.72 -12.21 -0.93
C ASN A 114 11.50 -11.35 -0.55
N TRP A 115 10.61 -11.09 -1.52
CA TRP A 115 9.38 -10.35 -1.26
C TRP A 115 8.33 -11.24 -0.60
N GLN A 116 7.90 -10.81 0.59
CA GLN A 116 6.77 -11.39 1.30
C GLN A 116 5.93 -10.23 1.83
N VAL A 117 4.78 -10.02 1.21
CA VAL A 117 3.82 -8.99 1.62
C VAL A 117 2.45 -9.64 1.85
N PRO A 118 1.66 -9.14 2.81
CA PRO A 118 0.32 -9.67 3.04
C PRO A 118 -0.57 -9.48 1.80
N LYS A 119 -1.61 -10.31 1.65
CA LYS A 119 -2.69 -10.03 0.68
C LYS A 119 -3.52 -8.87 1.23
N LEU A 120 -4.11 -8.05 0.36
CA LEU A 120 -4.99 -7.00 0.83
C LEU A 120 -6.18 -7.59 1.58
N VAL A 121 -6.38 -7.13 2.81
CA VAL A 121 -7.60 -7.43 3.57
C VAL A 121 -8.72 -6.57 3.01
N VAL A 122 -9.66 -7.19 2.30
CA VAL A 122 -10.89 -6.51 1.86
C VAL A 122 -11.63 -5.97 3.09
N ALA A 123 -12.28 -4.82 2.95
CA ALA A 123 -13.07 -4.20 4.02
C ALA A 123 -14.00 -5.24 4.65
N SER A 124 -14.00 -5.34 5.98
CA SER A 124 -14.91 -6.25 6.66
C SER A 124 -16.34 -5.71 6.64
N ASP A 125 -17.29 -6.59 6.34
CA ASP A 125 -18.72 -6.37 6.63
C ASP A 125 -19.02 -6.28 8.14
N ASP A 126 -18.10 -6.75 9.00
CA ASP A 126 -18.28 -6.77 10.45
C ASP A 126 -18.33 -5.36 11.10
N LEU A 127 -17.67 -4.37 10.49
CA LEU A 127 -17.69 -2.98 10.95
C LEU A 127 -18.95 -2.22 10.48
N GLU A 128 -19.49 -2.55 9.29
CA GLU A 128 -20.65 -1.85 8.71
C GLU A 128 -21.88 -1.88 9.60
N LYS A 129 -22.08 -3.00 10.30
CA LYS A 129 -23.24 -3.18 11.17
C LYS A 129 -23.08 -2.53 12.53
N LYS A 130 -21.86 -2.10 12.89
CA LYS A 130 -21.50 -1.72 14.26
C LYS A 130 -21.11 -0.25 14.41
N TYR A 131 -20.51 0.36 13.39
CA TYR A 131 -19.95 1.71 13.49
C TYR A 131 -20.48 2.64 12.38
N PRO A 132 -20.56 3.96 12.64
CA PRO A 132 -20.91 4.95 11.63
C PRO A 132 -19.95 4.95 10.42
N ALA A 133 -20.44 5.39 9.26
CA ALA A 133 -19.69 5.38 8.00
C ALA A 133 -18.34 6.13 8.07
N TYR A 134 -18.26 7.24 8.82
CA TYR A 134 -17.01 7.98 9.01
C TYR A 134 -15.96 7.21 9.82
N VAL A 135 -16.38 6.41 10.81
CA VAL A 135 -15.48 5.54 11.59
C VAL A 135 -14.96 4.44 10.69
N LYS A 136 -15.86 3.79 9.93
CA LYS A 136 -15.49 2.73 8.98
C LYS A 136 -14.47 3.22 7.97
N ALA A 137 -14.70 4.38 7.34
CA ALA A 137 -13.78 4.95 6.36
C ALA A 137 -12.36 5.16 6.94
N ALA A 138 -12.28 5.66 8.18
CA ALA A 138 -10.99 5.83 8.87
C ALA A 138 -10.32 4.48 9.19
N VAL A 139 -11.07 3.52 9.72
CA VAL A 139 -10.55 2.21 10.14
C VAL A 139 -10.10 1.37 8.95
N ASP A 140 -10.87 1.34 7.86
CA ASP A 140 -10.51 0.63 6.64
C ASP A 140 -9.21 1.19 6.06
N TRP A 141 -9.09 2.52 6.01
CA TRP A 141 -7.88 3.17 5.51
C TRP A 141 -6.65 2.79 6.34
N TRP A 142 -6.73 2.91 7.68
CA TRP A 142 -5.60 2.53 8.54
C TRP A 142 -5.28 1.04 8.49
N SER A 143 -6.29 0.16 8.38
CA SER A 143 -6.08 -1.28 8.25
C SER A 143 -5.28 -1.65 7.00
N ASN A 144 -5.50 -0.92 5.91
CA ASN A 144 -4.74 -1.09 4.68
C ASN A 144 -3.34 -0.48 4.84
N ALA A 145 -3.26 0.74 5.36
CA ALA A 145 -2.00 1.47 5.48
C ALA A 145 -0.95 0.76 6.36
N ILE A 146 -1.37 0.01 7.38
CA ILE A 146 -0.43 -0.78 8.21
C ILE A 146 0.07 -2.07 7.56
N GLN A 147 -0.61 -2.53 6.50
CA GLN A 147 -0.17 -3.68 5.70
C GLN A 147 0.81 -3.26 4.60
N HIS A 148 0.75 -1.99 4.18
CA HIS A 148 1.68 -1.38 3.25
C HIS A 148 2.22 -0.04 3.75
N PRO A 149 2.96 -0.01 4.88
CA PRO A 149 3.43 1.23 5.46
C PRO A 149 4.30 2.01 4.47
N LYS A 150 3.88 3.23 4.16
CA LYS A 150 4.69 4.21 3.43
C LYS A 150 5.55 4.97 4.43
N MET A 151 6.86 4.74 4.40
CA MET A 151 7.81 5.42 5.29
C MET A 151 8.31 6.72 4.66
N ASP A 152 7.41 7.65 4.34
CA ASP A 152 7.74 8.89 3.64
C ASP A 152 7.93 10.06 4.61
N ASN A 153 9.18 10.40 4.91
CA ASN A 153 9.56 11.54 5.73
C ASN A 153 10.08 12.74 4.93
N GLY A 154 9.99 12.71 3.59
CA GLY A 154 10.53 13.71 2.68
C GLY A 154 12.02 13.55 2.34
N ASP A 155 12.69 12.50 2.84
CA ASP A 155 14.06 12.13 2.46
C ASP A 155 14.03 10.98 1.45
N ASP A 156 14.61 11.20 0.26
CA ASP A 156 14.75 10.20 -0.81
C ASP A 156 16.17 9.60 -0.89
N SER A 157 16.97 9.74 0.17
CA SER A 157 18.33 9.21 0.20
C SER A 157 18.38 7.67 0.25
N LEU A 158 19.48 7.10 -0.24
CA LEU A 158 19.78 5.67 -0.09
C LEU A 158 19.78 5.21 1.39
N GLY A 159 20.18 6.10 2.31
CA GLY A 159 20.12 5.83 3.75
C GLY A 159 18.69 5.64 4.24
N MET A 160 17.76 6.49 3.76
CA MET A 160 16.35 6.33 4.03
C MET A 160 15.79 5.06 3.39
N LEU A 161 16.13 4.76 2.13
CA LEU A 161 15.74 3.50 1.47
C LEU A 161 16.14 2.27 2.31
N MET A 162 17.36 2.24 2.84
CA MET A 162 17.81 1.14 3.69
C MET A 162 17.03 1.06 5.01
N ALA A 163 16.67 2.20 5.60
CA ALA A 163 15.83 2.25 6.80
C ALA A 163 14.39 1.76 6.51
N MET A 164 13.82 2.11 5.36
CA MET A 164 12.49 1.65 4.92
C MET A 164 12.49 0.14 4.64
N LEU A 165 13.49 -0.35 3.90
CA LEU A 165 13.64 -1.78 3.57
C LEU A 165 13.86 -2.60 4.84
N GLY A 166 14.70 -2.11 5.76
CA GLY A 166 14.88 -2.70 7.08
C GLY A 166 13.59 -2.73 7.88
N GLY A 167 12.82 -1.63 7.90
CA GLY A 167 11.52 -1.53 8.57
C GLY A 167 10.47 -2.50 8.01
N SER A 168 10.41 -2.66 6.70
CA SER A 168 9.50 -3.61 6.01
C SER A 168 9.83 -5.07 6.31
N ALA A 169 11.09 -5.42 6.57
CA ALA A 169 11.48 -6.76 7.04
C ALA A 169 10.95 -7.08 8.45
N PHE A 170 10.52 -6.06 9.21
CA PHE A 170 9.85 -6.19 10.51
C PHE A 170 8.34 -5.94 10.43
N ALA A 171 7.78 -5.74 9.24
CA ALA A 171 6.34 -5.67 9.06
C ALA A 171 5.76 -7.04 9.38
N LYS A 172 4.97 -7.11 10.45
CA LYS A 172 4.30 -8.33 10.87
C LYS A 172 3.12 -8.59 9.94
N ASP A 173 3.08 -9.77 9.34
CA ASP A 173 1.85 -10.28 8.73
C ASP A 173 0.82 -10.49 9.86
N LEU A 174 -0.20 -9.63 9.89
CA LEU A 174 -1.28 -9.75 10.87
C LEU A 174 -2.24 -10.87 10.44
N SER A 175 -2.53 -11.79 11.34
CA SER A 175 -3.62 -12.74 11.18
C SER A 175 -4.98 -12.04 11.18
N ASP A 176 -6.03 -12.72 10.69
CA ASP A 176 -7.39 -12.20 10.68
C ASP A 176 -7.86 -11.77 12.09
N ASP A 177 -7.49 -12.53 13.13
CA ASP A 177 -7.81 -12.19 14.52
C ASP A 177 -7.09 -10.93 15.00
N GLU A 178 -5.81 -10.78 14.66
CA GLU A 178 -5.04 -9.59 15.00
C GLU A 178 -5.54 -8.36 14.26
N MET A 179 -5.90 -8.50 12.98
CA MET A 179 -6.52 -7.42 12.20
C MET A 179 -7.90 -7.05 12.75
N ARG A 180 -8.72 -8.03 13.16
CA ARG A 180 -10.00 -7.78 13.85
C ARG A 180 -9.79 -7.02 15.17
N ALA A 181 -8.77 -7.37 15.94
CA ALA A 181 -8.42 -6.69 17.19
C ALA A 181 -7.95 -5.25 16.93
N PHE A 182 -7.11 -5.03 15.91
CA PHE A 182 -6.70 -3.70 15.45
C PHE A 182 -7.93 -2.84 15.12
N ARG A 183 -8.78 -3.33 14.21
CA ARG A 183 -9.97 -2.65 13.69
C ARG A 183 -10.95 -2.27 14.80
N SER A 184 -11.28 -3.23 15.67
CA SER A 184 -12.23 -3.03 16.76
C SER A 184 -11.72 -2.01 17.78
N THR A 185 -10.44 -2.10 18.14
CA THR A 185 -9.83 -1.16 19.10
C THR A 185 -9.76 0.25 18.52
N LEU A 186 -9.35 0.36 17.25
CA LEU A 186 -9.27 1.64 16.55
C LEU A 186 -10.64 2.32 16.44
N ALA A 187 -11.67 1.56 16.05
CA ALA A 187 -13.04 2.08 15.93
C ALA A 187 -13.55 2.65 17.26
N ASN A 188 -13.38 1.91 18.36
CA ASN A 188 -13.81 2.35 19.68
C ASN A 188 -13.07 3.61 20.15
N GLU A 189 -11.75 3.69 19.94
CA GLU A 189 -10.97 4.88 20.35
C GLU A 189 -11.34 6.11 19.51
N ILE A 190 -11.66 5.93 18.22
CA ILE A 190 -12.14 7.01 17.35
C ILE A 190 -13.50 7.51 17.84
N GLU A 191 -14.48 6.63 18.08
CA GLU A 191 -15.80 7.03 18.59
C GLU A 191 -15.71 7.74 19.93
N SER A 192 -14.94 7.18 20.87
CA SER A 192 -14.75 7.79 22.18
C SER A 192 -14.16 9.19 22.08
N GLN A 193 -13.19 9.42 21.19
CA GLN A 193 -12.60 10.74 20.98
C GLN A 193 -13.57 11.71 20.32
N ILE A 194 -14.37 11.26 19.35
CA ILE A 194 -15.38 12.08 18.70
C ILE A 194 -16.51 12.45 19.68
N ASP A 195 -16.94 11.54 20.54
CA ASP A 195 -18.00 11.83 21.51
C ASP A 195 -17.52 12.76 22.63
N GLU A 196 -16.24 12.71 23.00
CA GLU A 196 -15.64 13.58 24.02
C GLU A 196 -15.27 14.97 23.47
N TYR A 197 -14.70 15.04 22.27
CA TYR A 197 -14.07 16.26 21.73
C TYR A 197 -14.67 16.76 20.41
N GLY A 198 -15.62 16.03 19.82
CA GLY A 198 -16.21 16.34 18.51
C GLY A 198 -15.36 15.92 17.31
N LEU A 199 -14.12 15.50 17.54
CA LEU A 199 -13.18 15.07 16.50
C LEU A 199 -12.14 14.08 17.06
N ALA A 200 -11.61 13.22 16.19
CA ALA A 200 -10.44 12.38 16.49
C ALA A 200 -9.29 12.73 15.55
N GLN A 201 -8.09 12.91 16.11
CA GLN A 201 -6.85 13.11 15.36
C GLN A 201 -5.98 11.86 15.48
N LEU A 202 -5.62 11.27 14.34
CA LEU A 202 -4.70 10.15 14.24
C LEU A 202 -3.47 10.66 13.51
N ASN A 203 -2.28 10.39 14.04
CA ASN A 203 -1.06 10.79 13.35
C ASN A 203 0.10 9.85 13.67
N VAL A 204 1.02 9.79 12.72
CA VAL A 204 2.30 9.13 12.80
C VAL A 204 3.32 10.16 12.31
N ASP A 205 4.13 10.68 13.22
CA ASP A 205 5.29 11.48 12.86
C ASP A 205 6.49 10.54 12.67
N TYR A 206 7.24 10.30 13.75
CA TYR A 206 8.23 9.22 13.84
C TYR A 206 7.72 7.99 14.60
N GLY A 207 6.46 8.00 15.03
CA GLY A 207 5.78 6.91 15.70
C GLY A 207 4.28 7.19 15.84
N PRO A 208 3.45 6.15 16.06
CA PRO A 208 2.00 6.28 16.16
C PRO A 208 1.59 7.05 17.42
N ASN A 209 0.57 7.90 17.30
CA ASN A 209 -0.03 8.56 18.45
C ASN A 209 -0.79 7.57 19.36
N ARG A 210 -1.33 8.06 20.48
CA ARG A 210 -2.00 7.23 21.50
C ARG A 210 -3.09 6.30 20.93
N ILE A 211 -3.92 6.79 20.01
CA ILE A 211 -5.04 6.04 19.43
C ILE A 211 -4.49 4.86 18.61
N LEU A 212 -3.58 5.16 17.69
CA LEU A 212 -2.95 4.16 16.83
C LEU A 212 -2.07 3.17 17.61
N SER A 213 -1.34 3.65 18.61
CA SER A 213 -0.51 2.81 19.47
C SER A 213 -1.36 1.80 20.25
N LYS A 214 -2.53 2.19 20.76
CA LYS A 214 -3.44 1.25 21.43
C LYS A 214 -3.98 0.19 20.48
N ALA A 215 -4.43 0.60 19.29
CA ALA A 215 -4.89 -0.34 18.27
C ALA A 215 -3.77 -1.31 17.84
N GLY A 216 -2.55 -0.79 17.65
CA GLY A 216 -1.37 -1.60 17.33
C GLY A 216 -1.05 -2.62 18.43
N GLN A 217 -1.06 -2.20 19.69
CA GLN A 217 -0.84 -3.11 20.83
C GLN A 217 -1.87 -4.23 20.90
N ALA A 218 -3.15 -3.92 20.64
CA ALA A 218 -4.21 -4.93 20.61
C ALA A 218 -4.00 -6.00 19.51
N ALA A 219 -3.32 -5.64 18.42
CA ALA A 219 -2.96 -6.55 17.33
C ALA A 219 -1.55 -7.17 17.49
N GLY A 220 -0.88 -6.91 18.61
CA GLY A 220 0.49 -7.37 18.84
C GLY A 220 1.51 -6.77 17.88
N ILE A 221 1.29 -5.56 17.37
CA ILE A 221 2.28 -4.79 16.62
C ILE A 221 3.29 -4.22 17.61
N THR A 222 4.56 -4.58 17.44
CA THR A 222 5.67 -4.14 18.29
C THR A 222 6.60 -3.16 17.60
N SER A 223 6.56 -3.08 16.27
CA SER A 223 7.39 -2.19 15.47
C SER A 223 6.64 -0.91 15.09
N GLN A 224 7.25 0.24 15.35
CA GLN A 224 6.72 1.52 14.87
C GLN A 224 6.74 1.66 13.34
N PHE A 225 7.61 0.89 12.66
CA PHE A 225 7.72 0.86 11.19
C PHE A 225 6.54 0.16 10.51
N THR A 226 5.63 -0.44 11.27
CA THR A 226 4.35 -0.95 10.76
C THR A 226 3.36 0.19 10.45
N PHE A 227 3.59 1.39 10.96
CA PHE A 227 2.73 2.55 10.68
C PHE A 227 3.38 3.47 9.63
N PRO A 228 2.61 4.00 8.66
CA PRO A 228 3.12 4.92 7.65
C PRO A 228 3.60 6.24 8.27
N CYS A 229 4.81 6.68 7.92
CA CYS A 229 5.43 7.91 8.42
C CYS A 229 4.74 9.16 7.88
N LYS A 230 4.85 10.28 8.63
CA LYS A 230 4.26 11.60 8.29
C LYS A 230 2.81 11.50 7.81
N THR A 231 2.04 10.63 8.44
CA THR A 231 0.65 10.39 8.08
C THR A 231 -0.24 11.00 9.14
N SER A 232 -1.23 11.79 8.74
CA SER A 232 -2.22 12.41 9.62
C SER A 232 -3.63 12.21 9.07
N MET A 233 -4.57 11.95 9.96
CA MET A 233 -5.98 11.82 9.66
C MET A 233 -6.81 12.56 10.70
N SER A 234 -7.78 13.34 10.20
CA SER A 234 -8.81 13.99 11.00
C SER A 234 -10.15 13.32 10.72
N VAL A 235 -10.82 12.87 11.79
CA VAL A 235 -12.12 12.17 11.72
C VAL A 235 -13.14 12.96 12.51
N SER A 236 -14.30 13.23 11.90
CA SER A 236 -15.45 13.90 12.53
C SER A 236 -16.75 13.31 11.99
N LYS A 237 -17.88 13.65 12.61
CA LYS A 237 -19.21 13.21 12.14
C LYS A 237 -19.60 13.73 10.75
N SER A 238 -18.94 14.78 10.26
CA SER A 238 -19.20 15.37 8.94
C SER A 238 -18.14 15.05 7.88
N LYS A 239 -16.91 14.70 8.28
CA LYS A 239 -15.81 14.52 7.32
C LYS A 239 -14.66 13.67 7.85
N VAL A 240 -14.04 12.91 6.95
CA VAL A 240 -12.78 12.18 7.14
C VAL A 240 -11.78 12.64 6.11
N ILE A 241 -10.64 13.16 6.57
CA ILE A 241 -9.55 13.67 5.73
C ILE A 241 -8.25 12.99 6.13
N VAL A 242 -7.45 12.59 5.15
CA VAL A 242 -6.12 12.03 5.36
C VAL A 242 -5.06 12.76 4.53
N SER A 243 -3.87 12.90 5.10
CA SER A 243 -2.62 13.26 4.43
C SER A 243 -1.61 12.17 4.74
N ALA A 244 -1.08 11.49 3.73
CA ALA A 244 -0.20 10.33 3.91
C ALA A 244 1.16 10.59 3.24
N GLY A 245 2.18 10.83 4.06
CA GLY A 245 3.54 11.17 3.63
C GLY A 245 3.86 12.66 3.82
N TYR A 246 5.15 12.97 3.77
CA TYR A 246 5.64 14.33 3.99
C TYR A 246 5.12 15.31 2.94
N GLY A 247 4.45 16.38 3.38
CA GLY A 247 3.92 17.41 2.49
C GLY A 247 2.75 16.96 1.61
N ALA A 248 2.19 15.77 1.84
CA ALA A 248 1.09 15.24 1.04
C ALA A 248 -0.17 16.14 1.13
N HIS A 249 -0.91 16.23 0.03
CA HIS A 249 -2.18 16.94 0.03
C HIS A 249 -3.26 16.15 0.77
N ASN A 250 -4.18 16.89 1.37
CA ASN A 250 -5.38 16.33 2.00
C ASN A 250 -6.28 15.64 0.98
N LYS A 251 -6.61 14.38 1.24
CA LYS A 251 -7.61 13.60 0.51
C LYS A 251 -8.83 13.39 1.40
N VAL A 252 -10.01 13.64 0.85
CA VAL A 252 -11.29 13.34 1.53
C VAL A 252 -11.60 11.86 1.31
N LEU A 253 -11.70 11.11 2.40
CA LEU A 253 -12.09 9.70 2.36
C LEU A 253 -13.60 9.51 2.48
N TRP A 254 -14.25 10.42 3.21
CA TRP A 254 -15.69 10.42 3.44
C TRP A 254 -16.16 11.82 3.83
N GLU A 255 -17.36 12.19 3.41
CA GLU A 255 -18.04 13.44 3.79
C GLU A 255 -19.55 13.15 3.90
N SER A 256 -20.21 13.74 4.91
CA SER A 256 -21.66 13.63 5.06
C SER A 256 -22.36 14.31 3.89
N VAL A 257 -23.35 13.63 3.30
CA VAL A 257 -24.24 14.20 2.27
C VAL A 257 -25.20 15.18 2.89
#